data_AF-U9VJM3-F1
#
_entry.id   AF-U9VJM3-F1
#
_cell.length_a   1.000
_cell.length_b   1.000
_cell.length_c   1.000
_cell.angle_alpha   90.00
_cell.angle_beta   90.00
_cell.angle_gamma   90.00
#
_symmetry.space_group_name_H-M   'P 1'
#
loop_
_entity.id
_entity.type
_entity.pdbx_description
1 polymer ?
#
loop_
_entity_poly.entity_id
_entity_poly.type
_entity_poly.pdbx_seq_one_letter_code
_entity_poly.pdbx_strand_id
1 'polypeptide(L)'
;MIMMTTWLVLQRPETLNDKQKTLLKRLTQQSELSEASNLTQGFIKLIREQLPKNLDGWLEKAKNITVKAFQSFAKGLEEDYDAVKAGITLDVSNGPVEGQNNRLKMLKRQMFGRARLDLLAKWLILKNE
;
A
#
# COMPACT_ATOMS: atom_id res chain seq x y z
N MET A 1 3.31 16.16 10.31
CA MET A 1 4.36 16.49 9.30
C MET A 1 4.70 15.27 8.42
N ILE A 2 4.99 14.09 8.99
CA ILE A 2 5.35 12.86 8.24
C ILE A 2 4.21 12.34 7.32
N MET A 3 2.94 12.46 7.70
CA MET A 3 1.82 12.07 6.82
C MET A 3 1.73 12.92 5.54
N MET A 4 2.07 14.22 5.62
CA MET A 4 1.97 15.15 4.50
C MET A 4 3.01 14.81 3.42
N THR A 5 4.23 14.49 3.83
CA THR A 5 5.33 14.14 2.93
C THR A 5 5.12 12.76 2.31
N THR A 6 4.63 11.78 3.08
CA THR A 6 4.27 10.46 2.57
C THR A 6 3.16 10.57 1.52
N TRP A 7 2.10 11.33 1.80
CA TRP A 7 1.00 11.55 0.87
C TRP A 7 1.43 12.21 -0.45
N LEU A 8 2.35 13.19 -0.37
CA LEU A 8 2.93 13.85 -1.54
C LEU A 8 3.70 12.87 -2.45
N VAL A 9 4.45 11.94 -1.87
CA VAL A 9 5.21 10.92 -2.61
C VAL A 9 4.30 9.83 -3.20
N LEU A 10 3.11 9.60 -2.64
CA LEU A 10 2.14 8.62 -3.16
C LEU A 10 1.24 9.17 -4.30
N GLN A 11 1.18 10.50 -4.44
CA GLN A 11 0.40 11.19 -5.46
C GLN A 11 0.99 11.01 -6.86
N ARG A 12 0.13 11.14 -7.89
CA ARG A 12 0.58 11.21 -9.28
C ARG A 12 1.39 12.49 -9.47
N PRO A 13 2.59 12.45 -10.08
CA PRO A 13 3.38 13.65 -10.33
C PRO A 13 2.61 14.72 -11.10
N GLU A 14 1.68 14.30 -11.98
CA GLU A 14 0.86 15.19 -12.80
C GLU A 14 -0.22 15.94 -11.99
N THR A 15 -0.66 15.39 -10.85
CA THR A 15 -1.73 15.98 -10.02
C THR A 15 -1.21 16.97 -8.98
N LEU A 16 0.12 17.09 -8.84
CA LEU A 16 0.76 17.98 -7.88
C LEU A 16 0.75 19.43 -8.38
N ASN A 17 0.35 20.35 -7.50
CA ASN A 17 0.44 21.79 -7.78
C ASN A 17 1.89 22.28 -7.63
N ASP A 18 2.22 23.46 -8.15
CA ASP A 18 3.60 23.98 -8.23
C ASP A 18 4.28 24.11 -6.86
N LYS A 19 3.52 24.51 -5.83
CA LYS A 19 4.02 24.55 -4.44
C LYS A 19 4.40 23.16 -3.93
N GLN A 20 3.61 22.14 -4.26
CA GLN A 20 3.84 20.76 -3.85
C GLN A 20 5.03 20.14 -4.60
N LYS A 21 5.14 20.40 -5.91
CA LYS A 21 6.32 20.00 -6.71
C LYS A 21 7.60 20.62 -6.18
N THR A 22 7.55 21.91 -5.80
CA THR A 22 8.70 22.61 -5.21
C THR A 22 9.11 22.00 -3.87
N LEU A 23 8.12 21.67 -3.03
CA LEU A 23 8.36 21.04 -1.73
C LEU A 23 8.93 19.63 -1.90
N LEU A 24 8.39 18.83 -2.82
CA LEU A 24 8.90 17.50 -3.15
C LEU A 24 10.34 17.58 -3.67
N LYS A 25 10.62 18.53 -4.57
CA LYS A 25 11.98 18.79 -5.09
C LYS A 25 12.97 19.14 -3.99
N ARG A 26 12.55 19.90 -2.96
CA ARG A 26 13.39 20.21 -1.79
C ARG A 26 13.63 18.98 -0.91
N LEU A 27 12.60 18.15 -0.69
CA LEU A 27 12.73 16.93 0.09
C LEU A 27 13.65 15.90 -0.59
N THR A 28 13.62 15.82 -1.92
CA THR A 28 14.48 14.92 -2.70
C THR A 28 15.89 15.48 -2.95
N GLN A 29 16.28 16.61 -2.33
CA GLN A 29 17.67 17.07 -2.40
C GLN A 29 18.63 16.16 -1.63
N GLN A 30 18.12 15.38 -0.68
CA GLN A 30 18.88 14.32 -0.02
C GLN A 30 18.83 13.05 -0.88
N SER A 31 19.98 12.42 -1.12
CA SER A 31 20.12 11.26 -2.00
C SER A 31 19.20 10.10 -1.60
N GLU A 32 19.16 9.76 -0.30
CA GLU A 32 18.33 8.68 0.22
C GLU A 32 16.83 8.91 -0.03
N LEU A 33 16.34 10.14 0.15
CA LEU A 33 14.94 10.50 -0.08
C LEU A 33 14.57 10.52 -1.56
N SER A 34 15.51 10.90 -2.42
CA SER A 34 15.34 10.85 -3.87
C SER A 34 15.16 9.41 -4.37
N GLU A 35 16.05 8.52 -3.96
CA GLU A 35 16.00 7.11 -4.35
C GLU A 35 14.73 6.42 -3.83
N ALA A 36 14.36 6.66 -2.56
CA ALA A 36 13.14 6.16 -1.96
C ALA A 36 11.88 6.67 -2.68
N SER A 37 11.85 7.96 -3.02
CA SER A 37 10.72 8.56 -3.77
C SER A 37 10.58 7.94 -5.16
N ASN A 38 11.71 7.76 -5.87
CA ASN A 38 11.71 7.15 -7.21
C ASN A 38 11.24 5.69 -7.18
N LEU A 39 11.71 4.89 -6.22
CA LEU A 39 11.24 3.51 -6.06
C LEU A 39 9.75 3.45 -5.71
N THR A 40 9.28 4.32 -4.81
CA THR A 40 7.86 4.40 -4.43
C THR A 40 6.99 4.70 -5.65
N GLN A 41 7.34 5.73 -6.41
CA GLN A 41 6.63 6.11 -7.64
C GLN A 41 6.68 5.00 -8.69
N GLY A 42 7.84 4.35 -8.85
CA GLY A 42 7.99 3.18 -9.72
C GLY A 42 7.04 2.04 -9.35
N PHE A 43 6.95 1.71 -8.07
CA PHE A 43 6.05 0.65 -7.59
C PHE A 43 4.57 0.99 -7.81
N ILE A 44 4.19 2.22 -7.50
CA ILE A 44 2.83 2.71 -7.72
C ILE A 44 2.47 2.64 -9.20
N LYS A 45 3.41 2.98 -10.08
CA LYS A 45 3.22 2.86 -11.53
C LYS A 45 3.00 1.41 -11.95
N LEU A 46 3.80 0.47 -11.43
CA LEU A 46 3.62 -0.97 -11.71
C LEU A 46 2.21 -1.45 -11.41
N ILE A 47 1.67 -1.06 -10.24
CA ILE A 47 0.32 -1.47 -9.81
C ILE A 47 -0.73 -0.76 -10.67
N ARG A 48 -0.63 0.55 -10.87
CA ARG A 48 -1.65 1.35 -11.58
C ARG A 48 -1.75 0.99 -13.07
N GLU A 49 -0.63 0.68 -13.70
CA GLU A 49 -0.55 0.35 -15.12
C GLU A 49 -0.53 -1.16 -15.38
N GLN A 50 -0.63 -1.98 -14.32
CA GLN A 50 -0.63 -3.45 -14.39
C GLN A 50 0.51 -4.01 -15.23
N LEU A 51 1.74 -3.70 -14.82
CA LEU A 51 2.97 -4.06 -15.54
C LEU A 51 3.73 -5.19 -14.83
N PRO A 52 3.22 -6.44 -14.78
CA PRO A 52 3.84 -7.52 -14.01
C PRO A 52 5.23 -7.90 -14.54
N LYS A 53 5.51 -7.69 -15.83
CA LYS A 53 6.83 -7.95 -16.43
C LYS A 53 7.94 -7.04 -15.88
N ASN A 54 7.57 -5.89 -15.32
CA ASN A 54 8.51 -4.91 -14.80
C ASN A 54 8.75 -5.08 -13.29
N LEU A 55 8.07 -6.06 -12.64
CA LEU A 55 8.19 -6.33 -11.21
C LEU A 55 9.61 -6.78 -10.84
N ASP A 56 10.18 -7.71 -11.59
CA ASP A 56 11.52 -8.26 -11.30
C ASP A 56 12.59 -7.16 -11.33
N GLY A 57 12.56 -6.32 -12.37
CA GLY A 57 13.48 -5.20 -12.50
C GLY A 57 13.29 -4.12 -11.44
N TRP A 58 12.10 -4.01 -10.85
CA TRP A 58 11.85 -3.13 -9.72
C TRP A 58 12.34 -3.73 -8.39
N LEU A 59 12.11 -5.03 -8.17
CA LEU A 59 12.59 -5.76 -6.98
C LEU A 59 14.12 -5.70 -6.90
N GLU A 60 14.82 -5.92 -8.00
CA GLU A 60 16.29 -5.80 -8.06
C GLU A 60 16.77 -4.41 -7.64
N LYS A 61 16.11 -3.34 -8.12
CA LYS A 61 16.46 -1.97 -7.71
C LYS A 61 16.15 -1.72 -6.24
N ALA A 62 15.06 -2.26 -5.73
CA ALA A 62 14.64 -2.10 -4.34
C ALA A 62 15.51 -2.87 -3.34
N LYS A 63 16.15 -3.97 -3.76
CA LYS A 63 17.15 -4.69 -2.94
C LYS A 63 18.50 -3.99 -2.89
N ASN A 64 18.88 -3.30 -3.97
CA ASN A 64 20.20 -2.66 -4.10
C ASN A 64 20.26 -1.22 -3.58
N ILE A 65 19.12 -0.63 -3.17
CA ILE A 65 19.09 0.70 -2.55
C ILE A 65 19.70 0.68 -1.14
N THR A 66 20.27 1.80 -0.70
CA THR A 66 20.86 1.95 0.64
C THR A 66 19.81 1.89 1.77
N VAL A 67 18.54 2.17 1.46
CA VAL A 67 17.45 2.26 2.44
C VAL A 67 16.97 0.87 2.86
N LYS A 68 17.39 0.41 4.04
CA LYS A 68 17.04 -0.93 4.59
C LYS A 68 15.55 -1.27 4.58
N ALA A 69 14.68 -0.28 4.79
CA ALA A 69 13.23 -0.49 4.75
C ALA A 69 12.75 -1.00 3.39
N PHE A 70 13.32 -0.51 2.29
CA PHE A 70 13.02 -0.99 0.93
C PHE A 70 13.58 -2.38 0.66
N GLN A 71 14.77 -2.68 1.19
CA GLN A 71 15.35 -4.02 1.07
C GLN A 71 14.45 -5.07 1.74
N SER A 72 14.01 -4.81 2.98
CA SER A 72 13.08 -5.69 3.70
C SER A 72 11.72 -5.79 3.01
N PHE A 73 11.22 -4.68 2.47
CA PHE A 73 9.96 -4.68 1.72
C PHE A 73 10.07 -5.52 0.44
N ALA A 74 11.14 -5.35 -0.34
CA ALA A 74 11.39 -6.13 -1.54
C ALA A 74 11.52 -7.63 -1.22
N LYS A 75 12.18 -7.98 -0.12
CA LYS A 75 12.27 -9.36 0.35
C LYS A 75 10.89 -9.96 0.65
N GLY A 76 10.03 -9.24 1.38
CA GLY A 76 8.67 -9.71 1.67
C GLY A 76 7.83 -9.88 0.40
N LEU A 77 7.96 -8.97 -0.57
CA LEU A 77 7.27 -9.11 -1.87
C LEU A 77 7.77 -10.30 -2.68
N GLU A 78 9.04 -10.67 -2.55
CA GLU A 78 9.62 -11.83 -3.22
C GLU A 78 9.20 -13.14 -2.56
N GLU A 79 9.09 -13.18 -1.23
CA GLU A 79 8.52 -14.33 -0.51
C GLU A 79 7.07 -14.61 -0.94
N ASP A 80 6.29 -13.55 -1.22
CA ASP A 80 4.90 -13.62 -1.70
C ASP A 80 4.77 -13.34 -3.22
N TYR A 81 5.81 -13.65 -4.02
CA TYR A 81 5.91 -13.20 -5.43
C TYR A 81 4.67 -13.50 -6.28
N ASP A 82 4.16 -14.73 -6.23
CA ASP A 82 3.00 -15.13 -7.04
C ASP A 82 1.74 -14.35 -6.66
N ALA A 83 1.54 -14.11 -5.36
CA ALA A 83 0.42 -13.32 -4.87
C ALA A 83 0.56 -11.84 -5.27
N VAL A 84 1.76 -11.27 -5.20
CA VAL A 84 2.04 -9.89 -5.62
C VAL A 84 1.83 -9.74 -7.13
N LYS A 85 2.34 -10.67 -7.93
CA LYS A 85 2.18 -10.69 -9.38
C LYS A 85 0.71 -10.83 -9.78
N ALA A 86 -0.04 -11.68 -9.10
CA ALA A 86 -1.49 -11.79 -9.28
C ALA A 86 -2.19 -10.47 -8.92
N GLY A 87 -1.80 -9.83 -7.81
CA GLY A 87 -2.34 -8.53 -7.39
C GLY A 87 -2.05 -7.37 -8.34
N ILE A 88 -0.97 -7.46 -9.15
CA ILE A 88 -0.66 -6.50 -10.22
C ILE A 88 -1.40 -6.85 -11.51
N THR A 89 -1.65 -8.14 -11.78
CA THR A 89 -2.17 -8.60 -13.07
C THR A 89 -3.71 -8.61 -13.12
N LEU A 90 -4.36 -8.84 -11.98
CA LEU A 90 -5.80 -9.00 -11.92
C LEU A 90 -6.49 -7.70 -11.51
N ASP A 91 -7.64 -7.43 -12.12
CA ASP A 91 -8.53 -6.31 -11.75
C ASP A 91 -9.31 -6.55 -10.44
N VAL A 92 -9.11 -7.70 -9.78
CA VAL A 92 -9.81 -8.04 -8.55
C VAL A 92 -9.12 -7.41 -7.34
N SER A 93 -9.90 -6.75 -6.50
CA SER A 93 -9.41 -6.19 -5.24
C SER A 93 -9.94 -6.98 -4.04
N ASN A 94 -9.09 -7.14 -3.03
CA ASN A 94 -9.53 -7.62 -1.71
C ASN A 94 -10.31 -6.56 -0.91
N GLY A 95 -10.64 -5.41 -1.52
CA GLY A 95 -11.33 -4.30 -0.87
C GLY A 95 -12.66 -4.69 -0.22
N PRO A 96 -13.59 -5.37 -0.93
CA PRO A 96 -14.85 -5.81 -0.35
C PRO A 96 -14.66 -6.78 0.82
N VAL A 97 -13.75 -7.74 0.68
CA VAL A 97 -13.45 -8.73 1.72
C VAL A 97 -12.87 -8.04 2.96
N GLU A 98 -11.91 -7.14 2.78
CA GLU A 98 -11.31 -6.41 3.90
C GLU A 98 -12.29 -5.42 4.54
N GLY A 99 -13.23 -4.87 3.76
CA GLY A 99 -14.36 -4.11 4.27
C GLY A 99 -15.23 -4.93 5.23
N GLN A 100 -15.57 -6.17 4.86
CA GLN A 100 -16.31 -7.08 5.74
C GLN A 100 -15.50 -7.47 6.98
N ASN A 101 -14.21 -7.76 6.83
CA ASN A 101 -13.32 -8.02 7.97
C ASN A 101 -13.27 -6.85 8.93
N ASN A 102 -13.16 -5.62 8.43
CA ASN A 102 -13.11 -4.42 9.24
C ASN A 102 -14.43 -4.14 9.96
N ARG A 103 -15.56 -4.37 9.28
CA ARG A 103 -16.89 -4.32 9.91
C ARG A 103 -16.99 -5.33 11.04
N LEU A 104 -16.57 -6.58 10.81
CA LEU A 104 -16.60 -7.62 11.84
C LEU A 104 -15.70 -7.27 13.04
N LYS A 105 -14.49 -6.78 12.78
CA LYS A 105 -13.55 -6.28 13.80
C LYS A 105 -14.18 -5.13 14.61
N MET A 106 -14.86 -4.19 13.95
CA MET A 106 -15.56 -3.08 14.59
C MET A 106 -16.69 -3.57 15.51
N LEU A 107 -17.55 -4.47 15.02
CA LEU A 107 -18.64 -5.05 15.81
C LEU A 107 -18.09 -5.75 17.06
N LYS A 108 -17.04 -6.56 16.90
CA LYS A 108 -16.37 -7.21 18.03
C LYS A 108 -15.81 -6.20 19.05
N ARG A 109 -15.25 -5.08 18.59
CA ARG A 109 -14.75 -3.99 19.46
C ARG A 109 -15.87 -3.27 20.20
N GLN A 110 -17.01 -3.01 19.57
CA GLN A 110 -18.20 -2.44 20.23
C GLN A 110 -18.71 -3.34 21.36
N MET A 111 -18.49 -4.64 21.25
CA MET A 111 -18.87 -5.64 22.26
C MET A 111 -17.73 -5.95 23.25
N PHE A 112 -16.74 -5.05 23.38
CA PHE A 112 -15.59 -5.19 24.26
C PHE A 112 -14.79 -6.49 24.06
N GLY A 113 -14.80 -7.05 22.85
CA GLY A 113 -14.13 -8.31 22.53
C GLY A 113 -14.82 -9.57 23.04
N ARG A 114 -15.97 -9.45 23.73
CA ARG A 114 -16.67 -10.56 24.39
C ARG A 114 -17.60 -11.36 23.48
N ALA A 115 -17.78 -10.90 22.24
CA ALA A 115 -18.64 -11.58 21.29
C ALA A 115 -17.98 -12.85 20.73
N ARG A 116 -18.57 -14.01 21.03
CA ARG A 116 -18.27 -15.30 20.39
C ARG A 116 -18.87 -15.34 18.98
N LEU A 117 -18.47 -16.32 18.16
CA LEU A 117 -18.86 -16.42 16.75
C LEU A 117 -20.39 -16.37 16.56
N ASP A 118 -21.15 -17.10 17.35
CA ASP A 118 -22.62 -17.15 17.26
C ASP A 118 -23.27 -15.77 17.47
N LEU A 119 -22.70 -14.98 18.38
CA LEU A 119 -23.20 -13.65 18.71
C LEU A 119 -22.81 -12.63 17.63
N LEU A 120 -21.59 -12.74 17.08
CA LEU A 120 -21.16 -11.93 15.94
C LEU A 120 -22.00 -12.21 14.70
N ALA A 121 -22.30 -13.48 14.41
CA ALA A 121 -23.13 -13.88 13.28
C ALA A 121 -24.55 -13.30 13.40
N LYS A 122 -25.19 -13.42 14.57
CA LYS A 122 -26.50 -12.81 14.83
C LYS A 122 -26.47 -11.29 14.63
N TRP A 123 -25.45 -10.60 15.16
CA TRP A 123 -25.34 -9.15 15.02
C TRP A 123 -25.07 -8.69 13.59
N LEU A 124 -24.29 -9.47 12.83
CA LEU A 124 -24.04 -9.20 11.41
C LEU A 124 -25.33 -9.28 10.59
N ILE A 125 -26.14 -10.32 10.83
CA ILE A 125 -27.44 -10.52 10.17
C ILE A 125 -28.41 -9.40 10.54
N LEU A 126 -28.53 -9.07 11.83
CA LEU A 126 -29.44 -8.02 12.33
C LEU A 126 -29.04 -6.59 11.89
N LYS A 127 -27.79 -6.36 11.48
CA LYS A 127 -27.29 -5.07 10.99
C LYS A 127 -27.28 -4.97 9.45
N ASN A 128 -27.74 -6.01 8.75
CA ASN A 128 -27.86 -6.06 7.29
C ASN A 128 -29.29 -5.73 6.78
N GLU A 129 -30.23 -5.46 7.69
CA GLU A 129 -31.54 -4.84 7.44
C GLU A 129 -31.48 -3.33 7.77
#